data_AF-A0A1J8Q1R5-F1
#
_entry.id   AF-A0A1J8Q1R5-F1
#
_cell.length_a   1.000
_cell.length_b   1.000
_cell.length_c   1.000
_cell.angle_alpha   90.00
_cell.angle_beta   90.00
_cell.angle_gamma   90.00
#
_symmetry.space_group_name_H-M   'P 1'
#
loop_
_entity.id
_entity.type
_entity.pdbx_description
1 polymer ?
#
loop_
_entity_poly.entity_id
_entity_poly.type
_entity_poly.pdbx_seq_one_letter_code
_entity_poly.pdbx_strand_id
1 'polypeptide(L)'
;VTDQDPVANAENEVRSALDDLQATGVLQPKNRVDIEVLLNPPKESQMMDGARDEEICQAVLVARNAQEEGPINGGDVDVEDDSPLEPCPTHHEVFQAASVINRYVEHLDDPLARKLEAILASFGRQIHLEESRSMSPTRLTDYFTCI
;
A
#
# COMPACT_ATOMS: atom_id res chain seq x y z
N VAL A 1 -38.15 24.33 7.76
CA VAL A 1 -37.30 23.24 7.27
C VAL A 1 -35.88 23.66 7.58
N THR A 2 -35.31 23.16 8.66
CA THR A 2 -33.92 23.43 9.02
C THR A 2 -33.06 22.55 8.14
N ASP A 3 -32.54 23.14 7.07
CA ASP A 3 -31.54 22.55 6.19
C ASP A 3 -30.24 22.44 6.99
N GLN A 4 -30.10 21.36 7.76
CA GLN A 4 -28.85 21.07 8.45
C GLN A 4 -27.92 20.42 7.45
N ASP A 5 -26.78 21.08 7.22
CA ASP A 5 -25.71 20.58 6.36
C ASP A 5 -25.33 19.15 6.79
N PRO A 6 -25.50 18.15 5.90
CA PRO A 6 -25.20 16.76 6.23
C PRO A 6 -23.74 16.56 6.65
N VAL A 7 -22.82 17.40 6.16
CA VAL A 7 -21.39 17.34 6.52
C VAL A 7 -21.20 17.79 7.97
N ALA A 8 -21.80 18.93 8.35
CA ALA A 8 -21.73 19.44 9.72
C ALA A 8 -22.34 18.46 10.74
N ASN A 9 -23.38 17.72 10.36
CA ASN A 9 -23.97 16.69 11.19
C ASN A 9 -23.02 15.51 11.41
N ALA A 10 -22.37 15.02 10.34
CA ALA A 10 -21.37 13.96 10.44
C ALA A 10 -20.15 14.38 11.30
N GLU A 11 -19.67 15.62 11.14
CA GLU A 11 -18.58 16.16 11.94
C GLU A 11 -18.94 16.23 13.43
N ASN A 12 -20.17 16.64 13.75
CA ASN A 12 -20.65 16.67 15.13
C ASN A 12 -20.74 15.28 15.75
N GLU A 13 -21.15 14.28 14.97
CA GLU A 13 -21.20 12.88 15.43
C GLU A 13 -19.81 12.34 15.74
N VAL A 14 -18.84 12.58 14.85
CA VAL A 14 -17.44 12.20 15.06
C VAL A 14 -16.85 12.91 16.28
N ARG A 15 -17.15 14.21 16.46
CA ARG A 15 -16.70 14.97 17.64
C ARG A 15 -17.26 14.39 18.94
N SER A 16 -18.54 14.03 18.95
CA SER A 16 -19.18 13.37 20.10
C SER A 16 -18.54 12.03 20.41
N ALA A 17 -18.27 11.21 19.40
CA ALA A 17 -17.63 9.90 19.59
C ALA A 17 -16.21 10.04 20.17
N LEU A 18 -15.43 11.04 19.74
CA LEU A 18 -14.11 11.32 20.30
C LEU A 18 -14.18 11.76 21.78
N ASP A 19 -15.21 12.53 22.14
CA ASP A 19 -15.44 12.95 23.52
C ASP A 19 -15.81 11.75 24.41
N ASP A 20 -16.64 10.83 23.92
CA ASP A 20 -16.99 9.58 24.62
C ASP A 20 -15.78 8.66 24.82
N LEU A 21 -14.93 8.53 23.79
CA LEU A 21 -13.68 7.77 23.89
C LEU A 21 -12.72 8.39 24.91
N GLN A 22 -12.68 9.72 25.02
CA GLN A 22 -11.89 10.39 26.04
C GLN A 22 -12.48 10.22 27.44
N ALA A 23 -13.80 10.34 27.58
CA ALA A 23 -14.51 10.17 28.85
C ALA A 23 -14.35 8.75 29.42
N THR A 24 -14.33 7.74 28.55
CA THR A 24 -14.08 6.34 28.92
C THR A 24 -12.61 6.02 29.13
N GLY A 25 -11.70 6.97 28.87
CA GLY A 25 -10.26 6.81 29.03
C GLY A 25 -9.58 5.98 27.94
N VAL A 26 -10.32 5.54 26.93
CA VAL A 26 -9.78 4.84 25.74
C VAL A 26 -8.88 5.79 24.95
N LEU A 27 -9.32 7.05 24.79
CA LEU A 27 -8.54 8.10 24.14
C LEU A 27 -7.85 8.98 25.21
N GLN A 28 -6.52 8.94 25.26
CA GLN A 28 -5.78 9.82 26.16
C GLN A 28 -5.83 11.27 25.66
N PRO A 29 -5.93 12.28 26.55
CA PRO A 29 -6.04 13.69 26.14
C PRO A 29 -4.89 14.16 25.22
N LYS A 30 -3.68 13.65 25.44
CA LYS A 30 -2.50 13.93 24.62
C LYS A 30 -2.56 13.36 23.19
N ASN A 31 -3.43 12.38 22.96
CA ASN A 31 -3.62 11.73 21.66
C ASN A 31 -4.86 12.30 20.94
N ARG A 32 -5.63 13.19 21.58
CA ARG A 32 -6.79 13.81 20.95
C ARG A 32 -6.31 14.87 19.97
N VAL A 33 -6.71 14.67 18.72
CA VAL A 33 -6.50 15.62 17.62
C VAL A 33 -7.81 16.36 17.35
N ASP A 34 -7.70 17.59 16.85
CA ASP A 34 -8.86 18.34 16.40
C ASP A 34 -9.45 17.69 15.14
N ILE A 35 -10.76 17.78 14.97
CA ILE A 35 -11.46 17.13 13.86
C ILE A 35 -11.02 17.70 12.50
N GLU A 36 -10.67 19.00 12.44
CA GLU A 36 -10.15 19.61 11.23
C GLU A 36 -8.83 18.98 10.79
N VAL A 37 -7.98 18.65 11.77
CA VAL A 37 -6.68 18.00 11.53
C VAL A 37 -6.87 16.52 11.18
N LEU A 38 -7.89 15.88 11.74
CA LEU A 38 -8.22 14.48 11.46
C LEU A 38 -8.76 14.30 10.04
N LEU A 39 -9.63 15.20 9.60
CA LEU A 39 -10.26 15.16 8.27
C LEU A 39 -9.36 15.76 7.18
N ASN A 40 -8.54 16.77 7.53
CA ASN A 40 -7.65 17.44 6.60
C ASN A 40 -6.20 17.41 7.11
N PRO A 41 -5.56 16.23 7.18
CA PRO A 41 -4.19 16.15 7.65
C PRO A 41 -3.25 16.86 6.66
N PRO A 42 -2.36 17.74 7.15
CA PRO A 42 -1.51 18.59 6.29
C PRO A 42 -0.56 17.76 5.39
N LYS A 43 -0.31 16.51 5.75
CA LYS A 43 0.50 15.56 4.97
C LYS A 43 -0.22 15.11 3.69
N GLU A 44 -1.55 14.99 3.69
CA GLU A 44 -2.32 14.57 2.52
C GLU A 44 -2.45 15.71 1.49
N SER A 45 -2.55 16.96 1.96
CA SER A 45 -2.56 18.13 1.06
C SER A 45 -1.28 18.24 0.21
N GLN A 46 -0.15 17.71 0.68
CA GLN A 46 1.11 17.68 -0.08
C GLN A 46 1.17 16.55 -1.11
N MET A 47 0.35 15.50 -0.99
CA MET A 47 0.37 14.34 -1.89
C MET A 47 -0.48 14.53 -3.15
N MET A 48 -1.47 15.45 -3.14
CA MET A 48 -2.35 15.68 -4.28
C MET A 48 -1.76 16.57 -5.39
N ASP A 49 -0.61 17.20 -5.17
CA ASP A 49 0.02 18.11 -6.15
C ASP A 49 0.92 17.37 -7.18
N GLY A 50 0.97 16.03 -7.12
CA GLY A 50 2.00 15.24 -7.78
C GLY A 50 1.61 14.56 -9.10
N ALA A 51 0.32 14.36 -9.38
CA ALA A 51 -0.11 13.64 -10.58
C ALA A 51 -0.86 14.59 -11.51
N ARG A 52 -0.24 14.93 -12.64
CA ARG A 52 -0.92 15.73 -13.67
C ARG A 52 -1.87 14.84 -14.46
N ASP A 53 -3.00 15.40 -14.89
CA ASP A 53 -4.01 14.67 -15.68
C ASP A 53 -3.41 14.00 -16.92
N GLU A 54 -2.37 14.61 -17.51
CA GLU A 54 -1.63 14.03 -18.64
C GLU A 54 -0.87 12.74 -18.29
N GLU A 55 -0.32 12.64 -17.07
CA GLU A 55 0.41 11.46 -16.60
C GLU A 55 -0.54 10.28 -16.36
N ILE A 56 -1.75 10.57 -15.87
CA ILE A 56 -2.83 9.60 -15.70
C ILE A 56 -3.28 9.07 -17.07
N CYS A 57 -3.53 9.96 -18.04
CA CYS A 57 -3.91 9.57 -19.40
C CYS A 57 -2.84 8.71 -20.07
N GLN A 58 -1.57 9.08 -19.90
CA GLN A 58 -0.44 8.36 -20.48
C GLN A 58 -0.30 6.94 -19.90
N ALA A 59 -0.49 6.78 -18.58
CA ALA A 59 -0.43 5.46 -17.93
C ALA A 59 -1.50 4.50 -18.47
N VAL A 60 -2.72 4.98 -18.71
CA VAL A 60 -3.83 4.18 -19.25
C VAL A 60 -3.55 3.72 -20.68
N LEU A 61 -2.99 4.61 -21.53
CA LEU A 61 -2.61 4.27 -22.90
C LEU A 61 -1.50 3.22 -22.95
N VAL A 62 -0.50 3.34 -22.07
CA VAL A 62 0.62 2.37 -21.97
C VAL A 62 0.12 1.00 -21.53
N ALA A 63 -0.75 0.94 -20.51
CA ALA A 63 -1.32 -0.31 -20.02
C ALA A 63 -2.17 -1.03 -21.10
N ARG A 64 -2.95 -0.27 -21.88
CA ARG A 64 -3.77 -0.83 -22.96
C ARG A 64 -2.91 -1.42 -24.09
N ASN A 65 -1.86 -0.72 -24.50
CA ASN A 65 -0.99 -1.19 -25.59
C ASN A 65 -0.19 -2.45 -25.19
N ALA A 66 0.23 -2.56 -23.93
CA ALA A 66 0.94 -3.75 -23.44
C ALA A 66 0.07 -5.03 -23.43
N GLN A 67 -1.25 -4.89 -23.34
CA GLN A 67 -2.18 -6.02 -23.38
C GLN A 67 -2.41 -6.56 -24.81
N GLU A 68 -2.20 -5.73 -25.84
CA GLU A 68 -2.38 -6.13 -27.25
C GLU A 68 -1.13 -6.81 -27.85
N GLU A 69 0.05 -6.71 -27.22
CA GLU A 69 1.33 -7.23 -27.77
C GLU A 69 1.91 -8.48 -27.06
N GLY A 70 1.10 -9.29 -26.37
CA GLY A 70 1.59 -10.50 -25.69
C GLY A 70 1.86 -11.69 -26.63
N PRO A 71 3.06 -12.30 -26.66
CA PRO A 71 3.31 -13.54 -27.41
C PRO A 71 2.70 -14.77 -26.72
N ILE A 72 1.98 -15.58 -27.50
CA ILE A 72 1.51 -16.92 -27.15
C ILE A 72 2.63 -17.92 -27.50
N ASN A 73 3.45 -18.33 -26.52
CA ASN A 73 4.25 -19.57 -26.51
C ASN A 73 5.15 -19.55 -25.26
N GLY A 74 5.39 -20.63 -24.52
CA GLY A 74 5.01 -22.03 -24.68
C GLY A 74 5.87 -22.87 -23.72
N GLY A 75 5.34 -24.03 -23.32
CA GLY A 75 6.08 -25.22 -22.86
C GLY A 75 6.88 -25.07 -21.58
N ASP A 76 6.39 -25.68 -20.51
CA ASP A 76 7.26 -26.11 -19.41
C ASP A 76 7.16 -27.63 -19.25
N VAL A 77 8.28 -28.29 -19.49
CA VAL A 77 8.51 -29.69 -19.17
C VAL A 77 9.64 -29.63 -18.16
N ASP A 78 9.33 -29.83 -16.88
CA ASP A 78 10.40 -29.97 -15.90
C ASP A 78 10.25 -31.27 -15.09
N VAL A 79 11.40 -31.88 -14.90
CA VAL A 79 11.63 -33.26 -14.50
C VAL A 79 11.81 -33.27 -12.98
N GLU A 80 11.06 -34.12 -12.28
CA GLU A 80 11.10 -34.24 -10.81
C GLU A 80 12.51 -34.68 -10.32
N ASP A 81 13.17 -33.82 -9.52
CA ASP A 81 14.37 -34.13 -8.75
C ASP A 81 14.02 -34.24 -7.26
N ASP A 82 14.05 -35.47 -6.73
CA ASP A 82 13.63 -35.92 -5.39
C ASP A 82 14.64 -35.58 -4.28
N SER A 83 15.16 -34.35 -4.25
CA SER A 83 15.96 -33.86 -3.11
C SER A 83 15.05 -33.19 -2.06
N PRO A 84 15.29 -33.33 -0.74
CA PRO A 84 14.53 -32.58 0.26
C PRO A 84 14.85 -31.09 0.12
N LEU A 85 14.00 -30.40 -0.65
CA LEU A 85 14.13 -28.97 -0.94
C LEU A 85 14.01 -28.20 0.37
N GLU A 86 15.06 -27.43 0.69
CA GLU A 86 14.97 -26.39 1.71
C GLU A 86 13.78 -25.50 1.34
N PRO A 87 12.86 -25.20 2.28
CA PRO A 87 11.64 -24.49 1.95
C PRO A 87 11.99 -23.14 1.32
N CYS A 88 11.24 -22.77 0.29
CA CYS A 88 11.41 -21.47 -0.37
C CYS A 88 11.29 -20.35 0.68
N PRO A 89 12.23 -19.39 0.72
CA PRO A 89 12.18 -18.28 1.66
C PRO A 89 10.85 -17.54 1.57
N THR A 90 10.31 -17.16 2.73
CA THR A 90 9.08 -16.38 2.80
C THR A 90 9.30 -14.95 2.31
N HIS A 91 8.26 -14.29 1.80
CA HIS A 91 8.33 -12.87 1.41
C HIS A 91 8.89 -11.98 2.53
N HIS A 92 8.53 -12.27 3.79
CA HIS A 92 9.03 -11.55 4.95
C HIS A 92 10.55 -11.66 5.10
N GLU A 93 11.12 -12.86 4.94
CA GLU A 93 12.56 -13.08 4.99
C GLU A 93 13.29 -12.38 3.86
N VAL A 94 12.70 -12.36 2.66
CA VAL A 94 13.21 -11.62 1.50
C VAL A 94 13.24 -10.11 1.79
N PHE A 95 12.20 -9.55 2.41
CA PHE A 95 12.16 -8.14 2.79
C PHE A 95 13.17 -7.79 3.89
N GLN A 96 13.37 -8.68 4.87
CA GLN A 96 14.42 -8.49 5.87
C GLN A 96 15.81 -8.47 5.22
N ALA A 97 16.10 -9.42 4.32
CA ALA A 97 17.37 -9.47 3.59
C ALA A 97 17.59 -8.21 2.74
N ALA A 98 16.56 -7.78 1.99
CA ALA A 98 16.61 -6.55 1.21
C ALA A 98 16.88 -5.30 2.08
N SER A 99 16.28 -5.23 3.27
CA SER A 99 16.53 -4.15 4.24
C SER A 99 17.98 -4.13 4.73
N VAL A 100 18.57 -5.30 5.01
CA VAL A 100 19.99 -5.40 5.38
C VAL A 100 20.88 -4.90 4.24
N ILE A 101 20.60 -5.30 3.00
CA ILE A 101 21.38 -4.89 1.82
C ILE A 101 21.24 -3.38 1.59
N ASN A 102 20.02 -2.84 1.64
CA ASN A 102 19.75 -1.40 1.45
C ASN A 102 20.51 -0.55 2.46
N ARG A 103 20.52 -0.93 3.74
CA ARG A 103 21.29 -0.25 4.78
C ARG A 103 22.80 -0.29 4.54
N TYR A 104 23.32 -1.36 3.95
CA TYR A 104 24.72 -1.44 3.55
C TYR A 104 25.03 -0.49 2.38
N VAL A 105 24.20 -0.48 1.34
CA VAL A 105 24.43 0.35 0.15
C VAL A 105 24.11 1.83 0.33
N GLU A 106 23.28 2.19 1.33
CA GLU A 106 22.93 3.57 1.64
C GLU A 106 24.18 4.45 1.86
N HIS A 107 25.21 3.88 2.48
CA HIS A 107 26.47 4.54 2.81
C HIS A 107 27.47 4.56 1.65
N LEU A 108 27.16 3.90 0.54
CA LEU A 108 28.02 3.84 -0.64
C LEU A 108 27.53 4.84 -1.69
N ASP A 109 28.39 5.79 -2.02
CA ASP A 109 28.20 6.71 -3.14
C ASP A 109 28.78 6.11 -4.42
N ASP A 110 28.29 4.91 -4.77
CA ASP A 110 28.74 4.13 -5.91
C ASP A 110 27.57 3.89 -6.89
N PRO A 111 27.78 4.00 -8.21
CA PRO A 111 26.73 3.79 -9.20
C PRO A 111 26.12 2.37 -9.15
N LEU A 112 26.90 1.35 -8.78
CA LEU A 112 26.40 -0.01 -8.58
C LEU A 112 25.49 -0.09 -7.36
N ALA A 113 25.82 0.62 -6.28
CA ALA A 113 25.00 0.69 -5.07
C ALA A 113 23.63 1.30 -5.36
N ARG A 114 23.57 2.41 -6.11
CA ARG A 114 22.30 3.03 -6.54
C ARG A 114 21.49 2.11 -7.45
N LYS A 115 22.15 1.38 -8.35
CA LYS A 115 21.50 0.41 -9.22
C LYS A 115 20.90 -0.75 -8.42
N LEU A 116 21.62 -1.25 -7.42
CA LEU A 116 21.15 -2.33 -6.56
C LEU A 116 19.93 -1.89 -5.73
N GLU A 117 19.97 -0.68 -5.16
CA GLU A 117 18.84 -0.07 -4.45
C GLU A 117 17.60 0.02 -5.35
N ALA A 118 17.76 0.51 -6.57
CA ALA A 118 16.66 0.60 -7.55
C ALA A 118 16.08 -0.77 -7.90
N ILE A 119 16.93 -1.79 -8.09
CA ILE A 119 16.50 -3.16 -8.37
C ILE A 119 15.72 -3.73 -7.19
N LEU A 120 16.26 -3.65 -5.97
CA LEU A 120 15.59 -4.15 -4.76
C LEU A 120 14.24 -3.47 -4.53
N ALA A 121 14.16 -2.15 -4.76
CA ALA A 121 12.91 -1.41 -4.67
C ALA A 121 11.88 -1.88 -5.71
N SER A 122 12.31 -2.13 -6.96
CA SER A 122 11.43 -2.64 -8.01
C SER A 122 10.94 -4.06 -7.72
N PHE A 123 11.81 -4.92 -7.21
CA PHE A 123 11.48 -6.28 -6.83
C PHE A 123 10.48 -6.33 -5.67
N GLY A 124 10.66 -5.48 -4.64
CA GLY A 124 9.69 -5.36 -3.55
C GLY A 124 8.29 -4.95 -4.02
N ARG A 125 8.21 -4.01 -4.98
CA ARG A 125 6.91 -3.63 -5.59
C ARG A 125 6.27 -4.79 -6.36
N GLN A 126 7.08 -5.58 -7.07
CA GLN A 126 6.61 -6.75 -7.81
C GLN A 126 5.99 -7.78 -6.86
N ILE A 127 6.65 -8.08 -5.74
CA ILE A 127 6.16 -9.02 -4.72
C ILE A 127 4.80 -8.55 -4.18
N HIS A 128 4.68 -7.29 -3.79
CA HIS A 128 3.40 -6.76 -3.30
C HIS A 128 2.29 -6.77 -4.35
N LEU A 129 2.64 -6.51 -5.61
CA LEU A 129 1.67 -6.58 -6.70
C LEU A 129 1.17 -8.02 -6.89
N GLU A 130 2.07 -8.99 -6.88
CA GLU A 130 1.71 -10.41 -7.00
C GLU A 130 0.86 -10.89 -5.82
N GLU A 131 1.21 -10.49 -4.59
CA GLU A 131 0.43 -10.75 -3.39
C GLU A 131 -0.99 -10.16 -3.51
N SER A 132 -1.11 -8.90 -3.91
CA SER A 132 -2.41 -8.24 -4.11
C SER A 132 -3.26 -8.90 -5.20
N ARG A 133 -2.64 -9.49 -6.23
CA ARG A 133 -3.33 -10.26 -7.27
C ARG A 133 -3.82 -11.62 -6.76
N SER A 134 -3.09 -12.20 -5.82
CA SER A 134 -3.45 -13.47 -5.20
C SER A 134 -4.55 -13.33 -4.13
N MET A 135 -4.79 -12.11 -3.64
CA MET A 135 -5.84 -11.84 -2.65
C MET A 135 -7.23 -11.99 -3.26
N SER A 136 -8.11 -12.66 -2.50
CA SER A 136 -9.52 -12.71 -2.85
C SER A 136 -10.17 -11.33 -2.65
N PRO A 137 -11.06 -10.90 -3.56
CA PRO A 137 -11.81 -9.66 -3.38
C PRO A 137 -12.75 -9.82 -2.18
N THR A 138 -12.47 -9.09 -1.09
CA THR A 138 -13.32 -9.03 0.10
C THR A 138 -14.07 -7.71 0.13
N ARG A 139 -15.30 -7.72 0.65
CA ARG A 139 -16.06 -6.50 0.92
C ARG A 139 -15.80 -6.07 2.35
N LEU A 140 -15.79 -4.77 2.60
CA LEU A 140 -15.64 -4.21 3.95
C LEU A 140 -16.64 -4.82 4.94
N THR A 141 -17.86 -5.13 4.48
CA THR A 141 -18.92 -5.77 5.26
C THR A 141 -18.59 -7.18 5.72
N ASP A 142 -17.70 -7.89 5.02
CA ASP A 142 -17.34 -9.28 5.33
C ASP A 142 -16.50 -9.39 6.61
N TYR A 143 -15.90 -8.27 7.06
CA TYR A 143 -15.16 -8.18 8.31
C TYR A 143 -16.05 -7.96 9.54
N PHE A 144 -17.31 -7.53 9.33
CA PHE A 144 -18.26 -7.23 10.41
C PHE A 144 -19.28 -8.36 10.66
N THR A 145 -19.32 -9.38 9.79
CA THR A 145 -20.25 -10.51 9.91
C THR A 145 -19.77 -11.62 10.88
N CYS A 146 -18.57 -11.49 11.46
CA CYS A 146 -18.04 -12.41 12.47
C CYS A 146 -18.15 -11.90 13.93
N ILE A 147 -18.99 -10.90 14.19
CA ILE A 147 -19.28 -10.40 15.56
C ILE A 147 -20.74 -10.67 15.91
#